data_AF-A0A7C1ZHE8-F1
#
_entry.id   AF-A0A7C1ZHE8-F1
#
_cell.length_a   1.000
_cell.length_b   1.000
_cell.length_c   1.000
_cell.angle_alpha   90.00
_cell.angle_beta   90.00
_cell.angle_gamma   90.00
#
_symmetry.space_group_name_H-M   'P 1'
#
loop_
_entity.id
_entity.type
_entity.pdbx_description
1 polymer ?
#
loop_
_entity_poly.entity_id
_entity_poly.type
_entity_poly.pdbx_seq_one_letter_code
_entity_poly.pdbx_strand_id
1 'polypeptide(L)'
;MSKSNSTHISHSKKWMSAMVFLVFSAGIGVTTLFAEDPSNLQPYLRKTTSWEFLTLNKEIPVNIYYISRSTHSRPWNIGSPVMVYVKNHGHERIGTEPDSSILMDYLKEHYIVITLDFDHDERAVSPDFDRDLHGLFTAIYEQGEESLFEGVNLTPRIFRCFFVPAGCRLATDLVFWELDKHGANGTLDLIMERYNKKIAGVVYGKEKVSSPGEMTDRQGRPFQYKLAMDIVYPSMSDRKVPLVVLASTQVTRHPNVAPGTYRPHMMGFLMRGYAYAIIDHCYDPLRRHFWFNPGDFSLTRWNGLASNTAAIRYLKANAEKFNIDERYIGAMGHSKGEYAVARLSDPDHINQGEQRKIEGFPEGSPEPQPFQGYSSRITVGYQSPASWPQYVSENDVPTIAAHGGKDGFGRKYSEVFDRMEELDLNHVSLYMKELGHEFPYGIDDELGIDRYRLVHDFFDRYLRVEEKLPPVVLMVSPPHQKENVSSAESVSIHFAPEMDEKSVTDGKGVKIIRMSNNKPFKGSWERSRQSTRFTFIPRDKFSDGEKYKIVVSTGVKNLAGTYLDKEVVSEFKISKQ
;
A
#
# COMPACT_ATOMS: atom_id res chain seq x y z
N MET A 1 52.37 -44.75 39.39
CA MET A 1 52.54 -44.33 40.79
C MET A 1 51.25 -43.66 41.24
N SER A 2 50.62 -44.24 42.28
CA SER A 2 49.54 -43.82 43.21
C SER A 2 48.41 -42.86 42.72
N LYS A 3 47.12 -43.24 42.71
CA LYS A 3 46.15 -43.44 43.85
C LYS A 3 45.84 -42.10 44.58
N SER A 4 44.61 -41.73 44.97
CA SER A 4 43.29 -42.38 45.02
C SER A 4 42.21 -41.43 45.60
N ASN A 5 40.93 -41.68 45.25
CA ASN A 5 39.70 -41.74 46.08
C ASN A 5 39.21 -40.49 46.85
N SER A 6 37.99 -39.95 46.61
CA SER A 6 36.60 -40.44 46.81
C SER A 6 36.03 -40.10 48.20
N THR A 7 34.82 -39.50 48.27
CA THR A 7 33.64 -40.12 48.92
C THR A 7 32.36 -39.28 48.77
N HIS A 8 31.31 -39.97 48.29
CA HIS A 8 29.88 -39.70 48.42
C HIS A 8 29.38 -40.04 49.84
N ILE A 9 28.39 -39.31 50.38
CA ILE A 9 27.23 -39.80 51.17
C ILE A 9 26.09 -38.74 50.99
N SER A 10 24.92 -38.96 50.37
CA SER A 10 23.77 -39.86 50.58
C SER A 10 22.67 -39.34 51.55
N HIS A 11 21.43 -39.55 51.06
CA HIS A 11 20.07 -39.09 51.42
C HIS A 11 19.59 -39.15 52.88
N SER A 12 18.59 -38.31 53.19
CA SER A 12 17.30 -38.83 53.72
C SER A 12 16.14 -37.83 53.59
N LYS A 13 15.02 -38.32 53.05
CA LYS A 13 13.67 -37.72 53.03
C LYS A 13 12.99 -37.89 54.40
N LYS A 14 12.13 -36.95 54.82
CA LYS A 14 10.64 -37.08 54.90
C LYS A 14 10.00 -36.21 56.02
N TRP A 15 8.92 -35.50 55.64
CA TRP A 15 7.59 -35.37 56.31
C TRP A 15 7.56 -34.87 57.77
N MET A 16 6.66 -34.02 58.29
CA MET A 16 5.33 -33.51 57.93
C MET A 16 4.98 -32.43 58.98
N SER A 17 4.34 -31.31 58.60
CA SER A 17 3.14 -30.76 59.29
C SER A 17 2.92 -29.27 59.00
N ALA A 18 1.80 -29.05 58.32
CA ALA A 18 0.83 -27.97 58.44
C ALA A 18 1.18 -26.77 59.34
N MET A 19 1.21 -25.58 58.72
CA MET A 19 0.60 -24.40 59.33
C MET A 19 0.00 -23.54 58.22
N VAL A 20 -1.33 -23.54 58.17
CA VAL A 20 -2.15 -22.67 57.33
C VAL A 20 -2.09 -21.27 57.94
N PHE A 21 -1.43 -20.32 57.27
CA PHE A 21 -1.63 -18.90 57.50
C PHE A 21 -2.46 -18.32 56.37
N LEU A 22 -3.72 -18.06 56.70
CA LEU A 22 -4.68 -17.30 55.93
C LEU A 22 -4.27 -15.82 56.05
N VAL A 23 -3.61 -15.27 55.03
CA VAL A 23 -3.43 -13.82 54.87
C VAL A 23 -4.36 -13.37 53.75
N PHE A 24 -5.37 -12.59 54.14
CA PHE A 24 -6.18 -11.77 53.27
C PHE A 24 -5.28 -10.74 52.57
N SER A 25 -4.93 -10.97 51.30
CA SER A 25 -4.49 -9.90 50.40
C SER A 25 -5.68 -9.49 49.55
N ALA A 26 -6.29 -8.37 49.94
CA ALA A 26 -7.22 -7.61 49.14
C ALA A 26 -6.62 -7.29 47.76
N GLY A 27 -7.50 -7.22 46.75
CA GLY A 27 -7.16 -7.25 45.33
C GLY A 27 -6.01 -6.35 44.90
N ILE A 28 -5.01 -6.97 44.29
CA ILE A 28 -4.16 -6.31 43.32
C ILE A 28 -4.99 -6.30 42.03
N GLY A 29 -5.73 -5.21 41.83
CA GLY A 29 -6.13 -4.84 40.49
C GLY A 29 -4.86 -4.75 39.66
N VAL A 30 -4.74 -5.57 38.63
CA VAL A 30 -3.74 -5.38 37.60
C VAL A 30 -4.17 -4.12 36.87
N THR A 31 -3.75 -2.95 37.36
CA THR A 31 -3.56 -1.78 36.53
C THR A 31 -2.46 -2.18 35.55
N THR A 32 -2.86 -2.72 34.41
CA THR A 32 -2.08 -2.61 33.18
C THR A 32 -1.74 -1.14 33.03
N LEU A 33 -0.49 -0.79 33.34
CA LEU A 33 0.09 0.51 33.06
C LEU A 33 0.20 0.60 31.53
N PHE A 34 -0.91 0.92 30.87
CA PHE A 34 -0.87 1.40 29.49
C PHE A 34 0.09 2.60 29.47
N ALA A 35 0.91 2.73 28.43
CA ALA A 35 1.66 3.96 28.24
C ALA A 35 0.67 5.13 28.16
N GLU A 36 0.54 5.87 29.26
CA GLU A 36 -0.45 6.94 29.38
C GLU A 36 -0.17 7.97 28.29
N ASP A 37 -1.24 8.41 27.63
CA ASP A 37 -1.11 9.52 26.69
C ASP A 37 -0.50 10.73 27.40
N PRO A 38 0.37 11.50 26.72
CA PRO A 38 1.04 12.65 27.32
C PRO A 38 0.09 13.52 28.13
N SER A 39 0.46 13.84 29.37
CA SER A 39 -0.43 14.52 30.32
C SER A 39 -0.96 15.87 29.80
N ASN A 40 -0.24 16.51 28.90
CA ASN A 40 -0.65 17.74 28.22
C ASN A 40 -1.83 17.56 27.23
N LEU A 41 -2.18 16.33 26.84
CA LEU A 41 -3.34 16.04 25.99
C LEU A 41 -4.66 15.97 26.78
N GLN A 42 -4.59 15.68 28.08
CA GLN A 42 -5.78 15.42 28.92
C GLN A 42 -6.84 16.54 28.88
N PRO A 43 -6.51 17.85 28.85
CA PRO A 43 -7.52 18.91 28.69
C PRO A 43 -8.33 18.82 27.38
N TYR A 44 -7.80 18.12 26.38
CA TYR A 44 -8.40 17.97 25.05
C TYR A 44 -9.13 16.64 24.86
N LEU A 45 -9.11 15.74 25.86
CA LEU A 45 -9.85 14.48 25.80
C LEU A 45 -11.35 14.74 25.68
N ARG A 46 -12.02 14.04 24.76
CA ARG A 46 -13.47 14.16 24.51
C ARG A 46 -14.21 12.85 24.75
N LYS A 47 -13.59 11.73 24.43
CA LYS A 47 -14.15 10.40 24.64
C LYS A 47 -13.01 9.41 24.83
N THR A 48 -13.20 8.48 25.76
CA THR A 48 -12.44 7.23 25.84
C THR A 48 -13.43 6.10 25.57
N THR A 49 -13.04 5.20 24.68
CA THR A 49 -13.76 3.98 24.35
C THR A 49 -12.73 2.88 24.14
N SER A 50 -13.16 1.73 23.68
CA SER A 50 -12.30 0.63 23.26
C SER A 50 -12.67 0.15 21.85
N TRP A 51 -11.75 -0.58 21.22
CA TRP A 51 -11.97 -1.24 19.94
C TRP A 51 -11.41 -2.66 20.00
N GLU A 52 -12.20 -3.63 19.54
CA GLU A 52 -11.80 -5.03 19.48
C GLU A 52 -10.95 -5.29 18.23
N PHE A 53 -9.69 -5.63 18.43
CA PHE A 53 -8.79 -6.11 17.38
C PHE A 53 -8.87 -7.63 17.30
N LEU A 54 -9.82 -8.12 16.49
CA LEU A 54 -10.13 -9.54 16.32
C LEU A 54 -8.90 -10.38 15.91
N THR A 55 -8.02 -9.84 15.07
CA THR A 55 -6.79 -10.50 14.63
C THR A 55 -5.79 -10.71 15.76
N LEU A 56 -5.83 -9.83 16.77
CA LEU A 56 -4.96 -9.89 17.95
C LEU A 56 -5.66 -10.59 19.13
N ASN A 57 -6.97 -10.82 19.04
CA ASN A 57 -7.83 -11.24 20.15
C ASN A 57 -7.60 -10.33 21.38
N LYS A 58 -7.62 -9.02 21.15
CA LYS A 58 -7.27 -7.99 22.14
C LYS A 58 -8.18 -6.78 21.98
N GLU A 59 -8.62 -6.23 23.11
CA GLU A 59 -9.32 -4.95 23.15
C GLU A 59 -8.31 -3.84 23.41
N ILE A 60 -8.30 -2.82 22.55
CA ILE A 60 -7.36 -1.70 22.61
C ILE A 60 -8.11 -0.43 23.01
N PRO A 61 -7.64 0.31 24.03
CA PRO A 61 -8.19 1.62 24.37
C PRO A 61 -8.08 2.59 23.20
N VAL A 62 -9.15 3.35 22.97
CA VAL A 62 -9.25 4.39 21.95
C VAL A 62 -9.57 5.71 22.62
N ASN A 63 -8.60 6.62 22.66
CA ASN A 63 -8.80 7.97 23.19
C ASN A 63 -8.98 8.96 22.06
N ILE A 64 -10.00 9.81 22.17
CA ILE A 64 -10.39 10.78 21.14
C ILE A 64 -10.21 12.18 21.72
N TYR A 65 -9.34 12.96 21.09
CA TYR A 65 -8.98 14.32 21.46
C TYR A 65 -9.42 15.33 20.41
N TYR A 66 -9.83 16.51 20.86
CA TYR A 66 -10.10 17.64 19.98
C TYR A 66 -9.97 18.96 20.73
N ILE A 67 -9.47 20.02 20.08
CA ILE A 67 -9.16 21.28 20.77
C ILE A 67 -10.41 21.97 21.36
N SER A 68 -11.59 21.79 20.77
CA SER A 68 -12.86 22.33 21.27
C SER A 68 -13.88 21.22 21.59
N ARG A 69 -15.08 21.59 22.07
CA ARG A 69 -16.16 20.62 22.32
C ARG A 69 -16.92 20.19 21.07
N SER A 70 -16.74 20.90 19.95
CA SER A 70 -17.42 20.56 18.70
C SER A 70 -16.71 21.06 17.44
N THR A 71 -16.79 20.27 16.38
CA THR A 71 -16.38 20.63 15.02
C THR A 71 -17.31 21.62 14.33
N HIS A 72 -18.54 21.80 14.83
CA HIS A 72 -19.59 22.67 14.25
C HIS A 72 -19.35 24.17 14.42
N SER A 73 -18.30 24.56 15.14
CA SER A 73 -17.94 25.98 15.35
C SER A 73 -17.37 26.67 14.10
N ARG A 74 -17.17 25.94 13.00
CA ARG A 74 -16.60 26.46 11.75
C ARG A 74 -17.68 26.84 10.75
N PRO A 75 -17.52 27.97 10.02
CA PRO A 75 -18.30 28.24 8.83
C PRO A 75 -18.22 27.01 7.91
N TRP A 76 -19.35 26.58 7.34
CA TRP A 76 -19.48 25.52 6.33
C TRP A 76 -19.57 24.05 6.80
N ASN A 77 -19.51 23.76 8.10
CA ASN A 77 -19.74 22.41 8.70
C ASN A 77 -19.24 21.21 7.87
N ILE A 78 -18.02 21.27 7.34
CA ILE A 78 -17.43 20.18 6.54
C ILE A 78 -16.72 19.11 7.39
N GLY A 79 -16.90 19.15 8.71
CA GLY A 79 -16.15 18.33 9.67
C GLY A 79 -14.68 18.73 9.82
N SER A 80 -13.93 17.95 10.60
CA SER A 80 -12.48 18.13 10.82
C SER A 80 -11.69 16.92 10.35
N PRO A 81 -10.48 17.08 9.79
CA PRO A 81 -9.66 15.94 9.41
C PRO A 81 -9.33 15.09 10.64
N VAL A 82 -9.16 13.79 10.43
CA VAL A 82 -8.92 12.80 11.48
C VAL A 82 -7.49 12.27 11.35
N MET A 83 -6.78 12.22 12.48
CA MET A 83 -5.51 11.51 12.61
C MET A 83 -5.70 10.35 13.58
N VAL A 84 -5.48 9.13 13.12
CA VAL A 84 -5.38 7.92 13.94
C VAL A 84 -3.90 7.66 14.18
N TYR A 85 -3.43 7.97 15.38
CA TYR A 85 -2.04 7.84 15.80
C TYR A 85 -1.80 6.47 16.46
N VAL A 86 -0.94 5.66 15.85
CA VAL A 86 -0.72 4.26 16.21
C VAL A 86 0.59 4.12 16.97
N LYS A 87 0.52 3.86 18.28
CA LYS A 87 1.67 3.72 19.18
C LYS A 87 2.00 2.27 19.45
N ASN A 88 3.29 2.01 19.64
CA ASN A 88 3.84 0.75 20.17
C ASN A 88 3.26 -0.50 19.50
N HIS A 89 3.03 -0.47 18.19
CA HIS A 89 2.69 -1.68 17.43
C HIS A 89 3.98 -2.50 17.20
N GLY A 90 3.85 -3.71 16.64
CA GLY A 90 4.97 -4.67 16.59
C GLY A 90 6.10 -4.31 15.61
N HIS A 91 5.97 -3.24 14.83
CA HIS A 91 7.06 -2.74 13.99
C HIS A 91 7.91 -1.72 14.75
N GLU A 92 9.20 -1.65 14.41
CA GLU A 92 10.11 -0.65 14.95
C GLU A 92 9.60 0.79 14.70
N ARG A 93 9.64 1.61 15.75
CA ARG A 93 9.40 3.06 15.69
C ARG A 93 10.57 3.75 15.01
N ILE A 94 10.35 4.33 13.83
CA ILE A 94 11.40 4.97 13.02
C ILE A 94 11.58 6.44 13.36
N GLY A 95 10.47 7.19 13.47
CA GLY A 95 10.55 8.60 13.83
C GLY A 95 10.93 8.79 15.29
N THR A 96 11.83 9.72 15.56
CA THR A 96 12.34 9.95 16.93
C THR A 96 11.68 11.14 17.62
N GLU A 97 10.93 11.97 16.89
CA GLU A 97 10.24 13.12 17.48
C GLU A 97 9.26 12.69 18.59
N PRO A 98 9.20 13.39 19.74
CA PRO A 98 8.26 13.07 20.81
C PRO A 98 6.79 13.12 20.38
N ASP A 99 6.02 12.10 20.73
CA ASP A 99 4.58 12.00 20.39
C ASP A 99 3.79 13.22 20.88
N SER A 100 4.14 13.76 22.06
CA SER A 100 3.48 14.94 22.64
C SER A 100 3.65 16.20 21.78
N SER A 101 4.78 16.34 21.06
CA SER A 101 5.02 17.44 20.13
C SER A 101 4.10 17.30 18.92
N ILE A 102 4.12 16.12 18.29
CA ILE A 102 3.34 15.79 17.10
C ILE A 102 1.83 15.97 17.36
N LEU A 103 1.30 15.30 18.40
CA LEU A 103 -0.12 15.28 18.70
C LEU A 103 -0.66 16.68 19.05
N MET A 104 0.13 17.49 19.77
CA MET A 104 -0.26 18.87 20.10
C MET A 104 -0.33 19.78 18.88
N ASP A 105 0.58 19.62 17.91
CA ASP A 105 0.53 20.40 16.67
C ASP A 105 -0.75 20.09 15.89
N TYR A 106 -1.13 18.82 15.73
CA TYR A 106 -2.36 18.46 15.03
C TYR A 106 -3.64 18.87 15.77
N LEU A 107 -3.64 18.88 17.11
CA LEU A 107 -4.74 19.48 17.87
C LEU A 107 -4.87 20.99 17.60
N LYS A 108 -3.76 21.72 17.53
CA LYS A 108 -3.75 23.17 17.20
C LYS A 108 -4.20 23.42 15.75
N GLU A 109 -3.90 22.49 14.84
CA GLU A 109 -4.41 22.51 13.46
C GLU A 109 -5.87 22.05 13.36
N HIS A 110 -6.51 21.72 14.48
CA HIS A 110 -7.88 21.23 14.59
C HIS A 110 -8.12 19.92 13.83
N TYR A 111 -7.19 18.98 13.95
CA TYR A 111 -7.49 17.57 13.69
C TYR A 111 -8.26 16.99 14.87
N ILE A 112 -9.18 16.07 14.57
CA ILE A 112 -9.62 15.07 15.55
C ILE A 112 -8.46 14.07 15.67
N VAL A 113 -7.89 13.97 16.87
CA VAL A 113 -6.76 13.07 17.13
C VAL A 113 -7.28 11.85 17.88
N ILE A 114 -7.07 10.67 17.33
CA ILE A 114 -7.41 9.37 17.92
C ILE A 114 -6.09 8.68 18.23
N THR A 115 -5.87 8.23 19.46
CA THR A 115 -4.69 7.43 19.82
C THR A 115 -5.07 5.96 20.01
N LEU A 116 -4.21 5.08 19.52
CA LEU A 116 -4.24 3.63 19.74
C LEU A 116 -2.88 3.22 20.30
N ASP A 117 -2.86 2.42 21.36
CA ASP A 117 -1.62 1.91 21.93
C ASP A 117 -1.65 0.39 21.99
N PHE A 118 -0.74 -0.24 21.24
CA PHE A 118 -0.69 -1.70 21.12
C PHE A 118 0.18 -2.35 22.21
N ASP A 119 0.83 -1.57 23.07
CA ASP A 119 1.65 -2.07 24.19
C ASP A 119 2.73 -3.06 23.73
N HIS A 120 3.41 -2.73 22.63
CA HIS A 120 4.47 -3.53 22.01
C HIS A 120 4.04 -4.96 21.64
N ASP A 121 2.75 -5.18 21.30
CA ASP A 121 2.28 -6.47 20.82
C ASP A 121 2.98 -6.84 19.50
N GLU A 122 3.89 -7.80 19.53
CA GLU A 122 4.67 -8.26 18.37
C GLU A 122 3.79 -8.79 17.22
N ARG A 123 2.52 -9.12 17.51
CA ARG A 123 1.55 -9.57 16.51
C ARG A 123 0.87 -8.40 15.78
N ALA A 124 0.95 -7.17 16.31
CA ALA A 124 0.43 -5.95 15.69
C ALA A 124 1.37 -5.47 14.57
N VAL A 125 1.59 -6.34 13.59
CA VAL A 125 2.45 -6.12 12.43
C VAL A 125 1.65 -6.34 11.15
N SER A 126 1.82 -5.44 10.19
CA SER A 126 1.15 -5.59 8.91
C SER A 126 1.82 -6.70 8.08
N PRO A 127 1.03 -7.46 7.31
CA PRO A 127 -0.35 -7.19 6.93
C PRO A 127 -1.44 -7.63 7.92
N ASP A 128 -1.09 -8.32 9.01
CA ASP A 128 -2.02 -9.20 9.72
C ASP A 128 -3.11 -8.47 10.51
N PHE A 129 -2.83 -7.30 11.07
CA PHE A 129 -3.80 -6.51 11.84
C PHE A 129 -4.46 -5.36 11.05
N ASP A 130 -4.09 -5.18 9.77
CA ASP A 130 -4.57 -4.04 8.96
C ASP A 130 -6.08 -4.09 8.70
N ARG A 131 -6.66 -5.29 8.72
CA ARG A 131 -8.10 -5.49 8.59
C ARG A 131 -8.85 -4.82 9.74
N ASP A 132 -8.33 -4.93 10.96
CA ASP A 132 -8.97 -4.36 12.15
C ASP A 132 -8.78 -2.83 12.19
N LEU A 133 -7.62 -2.32 11.74
CA LEU A 133 -7.43 -0.88 11.49
C LEU A 133 -8.43 -0.34 10.46
N HIS A 134 -8.72 -1.12 9.41
CA HIS A 134 -9.75 -0.75 8.46
C HIS A 134 -11.16 -0.76 9.08
N GLY A 135 -11.47 -1.72 9.96
CA GLY A 135 -12.72 -1.70 10.74
C GLY A 135 -12.87 -0.43 11.59
N LEU A 136 -11.78 0.03 12.22
CA LEU A 136 -11.80 1.31 12.92
C LEU A 136 -12.07 2.49 11.97
N PHE A 137 -11.47 2.47 10.77
CA PHE A 137 -11.74 3.46 9.73
C PHE A 137 -13.21 3.47 9.30
N THR A 138 -13.87 2.32 9.18
CA THR A 138 -15.30 2.27 8.82
C THR A 138 -16.17 2.83 9.95
N ALA A 139 -15.84 2.54 11.21
CA ALA A 139 -16.53 3.10 12.38
C ALA A 139 -16.37 4.62 12.53
N ILE A 140 -15.22 5.18 12.15
CA ILE A 140 -15.03 6.65 12.10
C ILE A 140 -16.08 7.32 11.19
N TYR A 141 -16.49 6.66 10.11
CA TYR A 141 -17.44 7.18 9.13
C TYR A 141 -18.84 6.54 9.20
N GLU A 142 -19.16 5.86 10.30
CA GLU A 142 -20.49 5.23 10.52
C GLU A 142 -20.89 4.31 9.35
N GLN A 143 -19.96 3.49 8.88
CA GLN A 143 -20.23 2.49 7.83
C GLN A 143 -20.24 1.09 8.43
N GLY A 144 -21.43 0.51 8.52
CA GLY A 144 -21.65 -0.87 8.99
C GLY A 144 -21.60 -1.04 10.51
N GLU A 145 -21.07 -0.07 11.24
CA GLU A 145 -20.91 -0.06 12.70
C GLU A 145 -21.38 1.28 13.28
N GLU A 146 -21.63 1.32 14.59
CA GLU A 146 -21.87 2.57 15.32
C GLU A 146 -20.69 3.53 15.17
N SER A 147 -20.98 4.83 15.08
CA SER A 147 -19.94 5.83 14.90
C SER A 147 -19.01 5.86 16.11
N LEU A 148 -17.70 5.86 15.87
CA LEU A 148 -16.71 6.06 16.94
C LEU A 148 -16.95 7.38 17.70
N PHE A 149 -17.58 8.37 17.06
CA PHE A 149 -17.92 9.67 17.63
C PHE A 149 -19.29 9.75 18.29
N GLU A 150 -20.01 8.63 18.44
CA GLU A 150 -21.27 8.63 19.17
C GLU A 150 -21.09 9.19 20.59
N GLY A 151 -22.02 10.04 21.01
CA GLY A 151 -21.98 10.71 22.32
C GLY A 151 -21.05 11.93 22.39
N VAL A 152 -20.32 12.27 21.33
CA VAL A 152 -19.54 13.51 21.23
C VAL A 152 -19.93 14.33 20.01
N ASN A 153 -19.86 15.66 20.11
CA ASN A 153 -20.27 16.55 19.03
C ASN A 153 -19.15 16.79 18.00
N LEU A 154 -18.53 15.70 17.54
CA LEU A 154 -17.44 15.71 16.57
C LEU A 154 -17.89 15.11 15.25
N THR A 155 -17.55 15.77 14.15
CA THR A 155 -17.86 15.30 12.79
C THR A 155 -16.56 15.17 12.00
N PRO A 156 -16.21 13.97 11.52
CA PRO A 156 -15.04 13.79 10.68
C PRO A 156 -15.25 14.42 9.31
N ARG A 157 -14.20 15.02 8.76
CA ARG A 157 -14.20 15.47 7.37
C ARG A 157 -14.17 14.24 6.48
N ILE A 158 -15.14 14.16 5.57
CA ILE A 158 -15.29 13.04 4.63
C ILE A 158 -13.97 12.86 3.85
N PHE A 159 -13.46 11.62 3.86
CA PHE A 159 -12.23 11.19 3.17
C PHE A 159 -10.96 11.97 3.55
N ARG A 160 -10.85 12.43 4.79
CA ARG A 160 -9.64 13.04 5.37
C ARG A 160 -9.31 12.37 6.69
N CYS A 161 -9.04 11.07 6.63
CA CYS A 161 -8.59 10.26 7.76
C CYS A 161 -7.20 9.68 7.45
N PHE A 162 -6.26 9.89 8.35
CA PHE A 162 -4.86 9.48 8.19
C PHE A 162 -4.46 8.56 9.33
N PHE A 163 -3.89 7.41 9.01
CA PHE A 163 -3.24 6.56 10.00
C PHE A 163 -1.77 6.95 10.04
N VAL A 164 -1.24 7.21 11.23
CA VAL A 164 0.11 7.76 11.42
C VAL A 164 0.81 6.92 12.49
N PRO A 165 1.85 6.14 12.16
CA PRO A 165 2.67 5.46 13.16
C PRO A 165 3.32 6.45 14.11
N ALA A 166 3.61 6.02 15.35
CA ALA A 166 4.29 6.86 16.31
C ALA A 166 5.65 7.36 15.79
N GLY A 167 5.96 8.62 16.09
CA GLY A 167 7.14 9.33 15.58
C GLY A 167 6.98 9.88 14.15
N CYS A 168 5.91 9.56 13.43
CA CYS A 168 5.67 10.09 12.08
C CYS A 168 4.85 11.38 12.10
N ARG A 169 5.07 12.23 11.08
CA ARG A 169 4.28 13.42 10.78
C ARG A 169 3.48 13.23 9.49
N LEU A 170 2.42 14.02 9.38
CA LEU A 170 1.57 14.20 8.20
C LEU A 170 1.77 15.62 7.64
N ALA A 171 2.15 15.74 6.37
CA ALA A 171 2.10 17.00 5.64
C ALA A 171 1.03 16.93 4.57
N THR A 172 0.13 17.92 4.51
CA THR A 172 -1.00 17.94 3.57
C THR A 172 -0.95 19.13 2.63
N ASP A 173 -1.65 19.00 1.51
CA ASP A 173 -1.83 20.05 0.51
C ASP A 173 -0.48 20.60 -0.03
N LEU A 174 0.52 19.74 -0.13
CA LEU A 174 1.84 20.07 -0.68
C LEU A 174 1.73 20.21 -2.20
N VAL A 175 1.80 21.44 -2.69
CA VAL A 175 1.67 21.75 -4.12
C VAL A 175 2.92 21.31 -4.87
N PHE A 176 2.75 20.47 -5.89
CA PHE A 176 3.84 20.00 -6.75
C PHE A 176 3.67 20.42 -8.21
N TRP A 177 2.48 20.90 -8.60
CA TRP A 177 2.17 21.28 -9.97
C TRP A 177 1.06 22.34 -10.02
N GLU A 178 1.14 23.22 -11.00
CA GLU A 178 0.18 24.31 -11.24
C GLU A 178 -0.19 24.29 -12.74
N LEU A 179 -1.44 23.94 -13.06
CA LEU A 179 -1.89 23.76 -14.46
C LEU A 179 -1.85 25.05 -15.27
N ASP A 180 -2.02 26.19 -14.62
CA ASP A 180 -1.97 27.53 -15.20
C ASP A 180 -0.55 27.99 -15.57
N LYS A 181 0.47 27.39 -14.96
CA LYS A 181 1.88 27.71 -15.23
C LYS A 181 2.58 26.65 -16.08
N HIS A 182 2.44 25.41 -15.65
CA HIS A 182 3.23 24.30 -16.18
C HIS A 182 2.43 23.40 -17.12
N GLY A 183 1.10 23.59 -17.19
CA GLY A 183 0.26 22.85 -18.11
C GLY A 183 0.63 23.09 -19.57
N ALA A 184 0.34 22.12 -20.44
CA ALA A 184 0.52 22.27 -21.87
C ALA A 184 -0.19 23.52 -22.39
N ASN A 185 0.39 24.23 -23.36
CA ASN A 185 -0.27 25.38 -23.99
C ASN A 185 -1.68 24.99 -24.48
N GLY A 186 -2.66 25.84 -24.19
CA GLY A 186 -4.08 25.58 -24.45
C GLY A 186 -4.84 24.85 -23.34
N THR A 187 -4.16 24.44 -22.25
CA THR A 187 -4.83 23.76 -21.12
C THR A 187 -5.88 24.63 -20.47
N LEU A 188 -5.58 25.92 -20.26
CA LEU A 188 -6.53 26.85 -19.64
C LEU A 188 -7.71 27.14 -20.56
N ASP A 189 -7.49 27.25 -21.87
CA ASP A 189 -8.54 27.42 -22.88
C ASP A 189 -9.49 26.22 -22.89
N LEU A 190 -8.95 24.99 -22.83
CA LEU A 190 -9.75 23.78 -22.75
C LEU A 190 -10.60 23.72 -21.47
N ILE A 191 -10.03 24.10 -20.31
CA ILE A 191 -10.77 24.18 -19.05
C ILE A 191 -11.88 25.24 -19.15
N MET A 192 -11.58 26.41 -19.70
CA MET A 192 -12.53 27.51 -19.89
C MET A 192 -13.68 27.11 -20.83
N GLU A 193 -13.38 26.45 -21.95
CA GLU A 193 -14.41 25.92 -22.87
C GLU A 193 -15.37 24.99 -22.12
N ARG A 194 -14.82 24.06 -21.33
CA ARG A 194 -15.62 23.13 -20.52
C ARG A 194 -16.41 23.84 -19.44
N TYR A 195 -15.85 24.86 -18.79
CA TYR A 195 -16.57 25.70 -17.83
C TYR A 195 -17.76 26.38 -18.50
N ASN A 196 -17.54 27.03 -19.64
CA ASN A 196 -18.59 27.72 -20.40
C ASN A 196 -19.68 26.77 -20.92
N LYS A 197 -19.32 25.51 -21.19
CA LYS A 197 -20.23 24.49 -21.68
C LYS A 197 -21.02 23.77 -20.58
N LYS A 198 -20.40 23.54 -19.42
CA LYS A 198 -20.94 22.64 -18.38
C LYS A 198 -21.35 23.36 -17.09
N ILE A 199 -20.81 24.54 -16.83
CA ILE A 199 -21.02 25.29 -15.59
C ILE A 199 -21.80 26.58 -15.85
N ALA A 200 -21.35 27.41 -16.79
CA ALA A 200 -22.01 28.67 -17.11
C ALA A 200 -23.47 28.44 -17.56
N GLY A 201 -24.41 29.17 -16.95
CA GLY A 201 -25.85 29.03 -17.19
C GLY A 201 -26.49 27.76 -16.62
N VAL A 202 -25.68 26.80 -16.13
CA VAL A 202 -26.16 25.55 -15.50
C VAL A 202 -26.11 25.66 -13.98
N VAL A 203 -25.02 26.21 -13.44
CA VAL A 203 -24.87 26.48 -12.01
C VAL A 203 -25.35 27.91 -11.74
N TYR A 204 -26.26 28.05 -10.77
CA TYR A 204 -26.83 29.36 -10.40
C TYR A 204 -25.73 30.40 -10.13
N GLY A 205 -25.88 31.58 -10.71
CA GLY A 205 -24.93 32.69 -10.56
C GLY A 205 -23.62 32.54 -11.33
N LYS A 206 -23.51 31.56 -12.25
CA LYS A 206 -22.35 31.38 -13.12
C LYS A 206 -22.66 31.78 -14.55
N GLU A 207 -21.91 32.75 -15.06
CA GLU A 207 -22.01 33.25 -16.43
C GLU A 207 -20.86 32.73 -17.30
N LYS A 208 -21.02 32.87 -18.62
CA LYS A 208 -19.93 32.56 -19.55
C LYS A 208 -18.81 33.57 -19.35
N VAL A 209 -17.59 33.07 -19.41
CA VAL A 209 -16.38 33.87 -19.26
C VAL A 209 -15.63 33.93 -20.58
N SER A 210 -14.86 35.01 -20.75
CA SER A 210 -14.02 35.24 -21.94
C SER A 210 -12.53 34.98 -21.68
N SER A 211 -12.14 34.87 -20.40
CA SER A 211 -10.78 34.57 -19.99
C SER A 211 -10.73 33.58 -18.81
N PRO A 212 -9.67 32.76 -18.69
CA PRO A 212 -9.53 31.83 -17.56
C PRO A 212 -9.51 32.52 -16.18
N GLY A 213 -9.07 33.79 -16.10
CA GLY A 213 -9.02 34.55 -14.86
C GLY A 213 -10.40 34.96 -14.31
N GLU A 214 -11.43 34.95 -15.15
CA GLU A 214 -12.82 35.25 -14.76
C GLU A 214 -13.54 34.02 -14.15
N MET A 215 -12.98 32.81 -14.30
CA MET A 215 -13.58 31.60 -13.76
C MET A 215 -13.56 31.63 -12.22
N THR A 216 -14.72 31.32 -11.63
CA THR A 216 -14.87 31.25 -10.17
C THR A 216 -15.50 29.94 -9.73
N ASP A 217 -15.14 29.48 -8.53
CA ASP A 217 -15.73 28.29 -7.93
C ASP A 217 -17.18 28.54 -7.47
N ARG A 218 -17.83 27.53 -6.87
CA ARG A 218 -19.22 27.66 -6.36
C ARG A 218 -19.43 28.81 -5.39
N GLN A 219 -18.39 29.29 -4.72
CA GLN A 219 -18.43 30.37 -3.74
C GLN A 219 -18.02 31.73 -4.33
N GLY A 220 -17.74 31.79 -5.64
CA GLY A 220 -17.31 33.03 -6.29
C GLY A 220 -15.82 33.34 -6.10
N ARG A 221 -15.04 32.41 -5.55
CA ARG A 221 -13.59 32.58 -5.37
C ARG A 221 -12.85 32.27 -6.67
N PRO A 222 -11.67 32.87 -6.91
CA PRO A 222 -10.84 32.54 -8.07
C PRO A 222 -10.55 31.04 -8.17
N PHE A 223 -10.57 30.53 -9.39
CA PHE A 223 -10.28 29.12 -9.66
C PHE A 223 -8.89 28.70 -9.18
N GLN A 224 -8.79 27.50 -8.61
CA GLN A 224 -7.53 26.90 -8.18
C GLN A 224 -7.07 25.84 -9.17
N TYR A 225 -5.86 26.02 -9.71
CA TYR A 225 -5.24 25.15 -10.73
C TYR A 225 -4.17 24.21 -10.18
N LYS A 226 -3.99 24.23 -8.85
CA LYS A 226 -2.95 23.49 -8.14
C LYS A 226 -3.27 21.99 -8.06
N LEU A 227 -2.27 21.16 -8.29
CA LEU A 227 -2.26 19.76 -7.89
C LEU A 227 -1.34 19.63 -6.69
N ALA A 228 -1.82 18.90 -5.68
CA ALA A 228 -1.14 18.75 -4.42
C ALA A 228 -1.04 17.28 -4.01
N MET A 229 -0.23 17.02 -3.00
CA MET A 229 -0.09 15.71 -2.37
C MET A 229 -0.21 15.80 -0.86
N ASP A 230 -0.52 14.68 -0.24
CA ASP A 230 -0.40 14.48 1.20
C ASP A 230 0.63 13.37 1.45
N ILE A 231 1.45 13.48 2.49
CA ILE A 231 2.50 12.51 2.82
C ILE A 231 2.56 12.26 4.32
N VAL A 232 2.63 10.99 4.70
CA VAL A 232 3.01 10.55 6.05
C VAL A 232 4.45 10.06 6.01
N TYR A 233 5.29 10.57 6.92
CA TYR A 233 6.74 10.36 6.90
C TYR A 233 7.33 10.33 8.31
N PRO A 234 8.44 9.62 8.55
CA PRO A 234 9.07 9.59 9.87
C PRO A 234 9.73 10.94 10.19
N SER A 235 9.41 11.51 11.35
CA SER A 235 9.96 12.79 11.79
C SER A 235 11.23 12.61 12.61
N MET A 236 12.24 13.44 12.35
CA MET A 236 13.54 13.42 13.03
C MET A 236 14.22 12.03 13.01
N SER A 237 14.00 11.23 11.97
CA SER A 237 14.63 9.91 11.83
C SER A 237 16.13 10.05 11.56
N ASP A 238 16.93 9.12 12.08
CA ASP A 238 18.37 9.00 11.77
C ASP A 238 18.64 8.16 10.51
N ARG A 239 17.62 7.48 10.00
CA ARG A 239 17.66 6.73 8.74
C ARG A 239 16.57 7.16 7.77
N LYS A 240 16.88 7.07 6.47
CA LYS A 240 15.93 7.26 5.38
C LYS A 240 15.10 5.98 5.16
N VAL A 241 13.83 6.13 4.81
CA VAL A 241 12.91 5.01 4.55
C VAL A 241 12.45 4.97 3.09
N PRO A 242 12.10 3.80 2.54
CA PRO A 242 11.46 3.73 1.23
C PRO A 242 10.10 4.45 1.24
N LEU A 243 9.68 4.90 0.05
CA LEU A 243 8.42 5.60 -0.16
C LEU A 243 7.50 4.80 -1.09
N VAL A 244 6.22 4.72 -0.75
CA VAL A 244 5.17 4.32 -1.70
C VAL A 244 4.29 5.51 -2.04
N VAL A 245 4.10 5.76 -3.34
CA VAL A 245 3.24 6.83 -3.86
C VAL A 245 1.98 6.22 -4.45
N LEU A 246 0.81 6.69 -4.03
CA LEU A 246 -0.47 6.37 -4.65
C LEU A 246 -0.95 7.53 -5.53
N ALA A 247 -1.10 7.28 -6.82
CA ALA A 247 -1.83 8.16 -7.71
C ALA A 247 -3.33 8.05 -7.42
N SER A 248 -3.91 9.12 -6.84
CA SER A 248 -5.29 9.09 -6.38
C SER A 248 -6.27 8.89 -7.53
N THR A 249 -7.46 8.36 -7.22
CA THR A 249 -8.62 8.41 -8.12
C THR A 249 -9.69 9.37 -7.59
N GLN A 250 -9.43 10.10 -6.50
CA GLN A 250 -10.37 11.05 -5.89
C GLN A 250 -9.73 12.42 -5.72
N VAL A 251 -10.54 13.48 -5.80
CA VAL A 251 -10.06 14.86 -5.59
C VAL A 251 -9.71 15.17 -4.13
N THR A 252 -10.08 14.28 -3.20
CA THR A 252 -9.81 14.40 -1.76
C THR A 252 -8.49 13.76 -1.34
N ARG A 253 -7.78 13.11 -2.27
CA ARG A 253 -6.54 12.35 -2.04
C ARG A 253 -6.67 11.33 -0.92
N HIS A 254 -7.64 10.45 -1.09
CA HIS A 254 -7.91 9.37 -0.15
C HIS A 254 -7.83 8.03 -0.87
N PRO A 255 -7.26 6.98 -0.24
CA PRO A 255 -7.13 5.68 -0.88
C PRO A 255 -8.49 4.97 -1.00
N ASN A 256 -9.34 5.06 0.03
CA ASN A 256 -10.72 4.54 0.00
C ASN A 256 -11.63 5.48 -0.81
N VAL A 257 -12.35 4.95 -1.80
CA VAL A 257 -13.25 5.73 -2.67
C VAL A 257 -14.64 5.94 -2.05
N ALA A 258 -15.00 5.09 -1.10
CA ALA A 258 -16.11 5.26 -0.16
C ALA A 258 -15.68 4.67 1.19
N PRO A 259 -16.33 5.02 2.32
CA PRO A 259 -15.84 4.49 3.59
C PRO A 259 -16.10 2.98 3.72
N GLY A 260 -17.04 2.41 2.97
CA GLY A 260 -17.23 0.95 2.87
C GLY A 260 -16.30 0.20 1.89
N THR A 261 -15.39 0.88 1.17
CA THR A 261 -14.45 0.17 0.28
C THR A 261 -13.21 -0.27 1.04
N TYR A 262 -12.84 -1.56 0.91
CA TYR A 262 -11.68 -2.14 1.57
C TYR A 262 -10.38 -1.85 0.82
N ARG A 263 -9.66 -0.78 1.17
CA ARG A 263 -8.35 -0.43 0.59
C ARG A 263 -7.31 -0.08 1.67
N PRO A 264 -6.92 -1.04 2.53
CA PRO A 264 -6.04 -0.79 3.66
C PRO A 264 -4.56 -0.61 3.30
N HIS A 265 -4.18 -0.73 2.03
CA HIS A 265 -2.78 -0.71 1.57
C HIS A 265 -1.96 0.47 2.11
N MET A 266 -2.54 1.68 2.19
CA MET A 266 -1.86 2.82 2.81
C MET A 266 -1.47 2.52 4.26
N MET A 267 -2.41 1.99 5.06
CA MET A 267 -2.16 1.62 6.46
C MET A 267 -1.08 0.53 6.52
N GLY A 268 -1.18 -0.50 5.69
CA GLY A 268 -0.20 -1.58 5.66
C GLY A 268 1.21 -1.12 5.33
N PHE A 269 1.41 -0.23 4.36
CA PHE A 269 2.74 0.28 4.06
C PHE A 269 3.29 1.14 5.21
N LEU A 270 2.47 2.02 5.79
CA LEU A 270 2.89 2.87 6.90
C LEU A 270 3.29 2.05 8.13
N MET A 271 2.51 1.03 8.47
CA MET A 271 2.78 0.12 9.58
C MET A 271 3.92 -0.89 9.29
N ARG A 272 4.51 -0.86 8.08
CA ARG A 272 5.71 -1.62 7.68
C ARG A 272 6.95 -0.74 7.56
N GLY A 273 6.86 0.49 8.05
CA GLY A 273 7.98 1.42 8.10
C GLY A 273 8.24 2.22 6.82
N TYR A 274 7.28 2.24 5.89
CA TYR A 274 7.38 3.10 4.70
C TYR A 274 6.92 4.52 5.02
N ALA A 275 7.48 5.50 4.31
CA ALA A 275 6.73 6.72 4.05
C ALA A 275 5.64 6.44 3.01
N TYR A 276 4.54 7.19 3.04
CA TYR A 276 3.45 7.03 2.08
C TYR A 276 2.92 8.38 1.61
N ALA A 277 2.88 8.57 0.30
CA ALA A 277 2.33 9.78 -0.31
C ALA A 277 1.11 9.46 -1.18
N ILE A 278 0.12 10.34 -1.18
CA ILE A 278 -1.00 10.31 -2.13
C ILE A 278 -0.95 11.58 -2.95
N ILE A 279 -0.81 11.44 -4.27
CA ILE A 279 -0.74 12.56 -5.21
C ILE A 279 -2.10 12.77 -5.87
N ASP A 280 -2.45 14.02 -6.13
CA ASP A 280 -3.61 14.37 -6.94
C ASP A 280 -3.52 13.69 -8.33
N HIS A 281 -4.64 13.13 -8.77
CA HIS A 281 -4.83 12.86 -10.19
C HIS A 281 -4.84 14.19 -10.95
N CYS A 282 -4.39 14.18 -12.20
CA CYS A 282 -4.46 15.33 -13.11
C CYS A 282 -5.91 15.60 -13.57
N TYR A 283 -6.77 15.95 -12.63
CA TYR A 283 -8.14 16.34 -12.84
C TYR A 283 -8.22 17.72 -13.50
N ASP A 284 -9.23 17.88 -14.33
CA ASP A 284 -9.77 19.18 -14.68
C ASP A 284 -10.25 19.86 -13.38
N PRO A 285 -9.79 21.07 -13.05
CA PRO A 285 -10.14 21.71 -11.78
C PRO A 285 -11.64 21.88 -11.58
N LEU A 286 -12.45 21.87 -12.64
CA LEU A 286 -13.91 21.79 -12.57
C LEU A 286 -14.41 20.66 -11.67
N ARG A 287 -13.72 19.51 -11.65
CA ARG A 287 -14.09 18.37 -10.79
C ARG A 287 -13.98 18.74 -9.31
N ARG A 288 -12.93 19.46 -8.90
CA ARG A 288 -12.71 19.86 -7.51
C ARG A 288 -13.66 20.97 -7.08
N HIS A 289 -13.90 21.94 -7.96
CA HIS A 289 -14.72 23.13 -7.65
C HIS A 289 -16.22 22.88 -7.74
N PHE A 290 -16.67 21.92 -8.58
CA PHE A 290 -18.09 21.70 -8.85
C PHE A 290 -18.60 20.25 -8.71
N TRP A 291 -17.75 19.26 -8.38
CA TRP A 291 -18.16 17.88 -8.04
C TRP A 291 -19.10 17.18 -9.05
N PHE A 292 -18.91 17.36 -10.38
CA PHE A 292 -19.75 16.75 -11.43
C PHE A 292 -19.15 15.48 -12.07
N ASN A 293 -20.02 14.60 -12.58
CA ASN A 293 -19.85 13.24 -13.17
C ASN A 293 -18.46 12.90 -13.81
N PRO A 294 -17.92 11.67 -13.69
CA PRO A 294 -16.48 11.40 -13.79
C PRO A 294 -15.89 11.14 -15.20
N GLY A 295 -16.65 11.34 -16.29
CA GLY A 295 -16.19 10.97 -17.65
C GLY A 295 -15.28 11.99 -18.33
N ASP A 296 -15.64 13.29 -18.28
CA ASP A 296 -15.06 14.32 -19.15
C ASP A 296 -14.01 15.23 -18.47
N PHE A 297 -13.73 15.02 -17.18
CA PHE A 297 -12.95 15.96 -16.37
C PHE A 297 -11.54 15.47 -16.01
N SER A 298 -10.95 14.60 -16.83
CA SER A 298 -9.54 14.25 -16.71
C SER A 298 -8.71 15.06 -17.71
N LEU A 299 -7.58 15.63 -17.26
CA LEU A 299 -6.59 16.29 -18.12
C LEU A 299 -5.36 15.41 -18.37
N THR A 300 -5.38 14.18 -17.88
CA THR A 300 -4.28 13.23 -17.95
C THR A 300 -3.74 12.97 -19.36
N ARG A 301 -4.57 13.11 -20.40
CA ARG A 301 -4.09 12.91 -21.78
C ARG A 301 -3.16 14.03 -22.28
N TRP A 302 -3.24 15.21 -21.67
CA TRP A 302 -2.51 16.41 -22.13
C TRP A 302 -1.48 16.91 -21.11
N ASN A 303 -1.63 16.53 -19.84
CA ASN A 303 -0.81 17.01 -18.74
C ASN A 303 -0.40 15.88 -17.78
N GLY A 304 -0.76 14.64 -18.09
CA GLY A 304 -0.67 13.52 -17.16
C GLY A 304 0.77 13.10 -16.94
N LEU A 305 1.58 12.95 -18.00
CA LEU A 305 2.98 12.58 -17.81
C LEU A 305 3.73 13.68 -17.05
N ALA A 306 3.59 14.93 -17.47
CA ALA A 306 4.29 16.07 -16.89
C ALA A 306 3.94 16.27 -15.40
N SER A 307 2.66 16.23 -15.04
CA SER A 307 2.25 16.37 -13.64
C SER A 307 2.70 15.19 -12.76
N ASN A 308 2.57 13.95 -13.25
CA ASN A 308 3.00 12.77 -12.48
C ASN A 308 4.52 12.73 -12.29
N THR A 309 5.29 13.10 -13.32
CA THR A 309 6.76 13.21 -13.21
C THR A 309 7.16 14.32 -12.24
N ALA A 310 6.50 15.48 -12.27
CA ALA A 310 6.72 16.55 -11.31
C ALA A 310 6.45 16.13 -9.86
N ALA A 311 5.43 15.29 -9.62
CA ALA A 311 5.15 14.75 -8.30
C ALA A 311 6.32 13.90 -7.75
N ILE A 312 6.87 12.99 -8.56
CA ILE A 312 8.03 12.18 -8.15
C ILE A 312 9.26 13.06 -7.96
N ARG A 313 9.50 14.04 -8.84
CA ARG A 313 10.62 14.98 -8.70
C ARG A 313 10.51 15.83 -7.44
N TYR A 314 9.31 16.29 -7.09
CA TYR A 314 9.06 17.01 -5.84
C TYR A 314 9.49 16.18 -4.64
N LEU A 315 9.09 14.90 -4.60
CA LEU A 315 9.45 13.98 -3.52
C LEU A 315 10.97 13.80 -3.43
N LYS A 316 11.66 13.54 -4.54
CA LYS A 316 13.13 13.42 -4.55
C LYS A 316 13.84 14.72 -4.17
N ALA A 317 13.33 15.87 -4.61
CA ALA A 317 13.88 17.18 -4.25
C ALA A 317 13.73 17.51 -2.76
N ASN A 318 12.77 16.88 -2.09
CA ASN A 318 12.48 17.08 -0.67
C ASN A 318 12.79 15.81 0.15
N ALA A 319 13.65 14.92 -0.36
CA ALA A 319 13.88 13.62 0.25
C ALA A 319 14.41 13.73 1.68
N GLU A 320 15.38 14.62 1.91
CA GLU A 320 15.92 14.94 3.24
C GLU A 320 14.84 15.47 4.19
N LYS A 321 13.97 16.36 3.70
CA LYS A 321 12.89 16.94 4.51
C LYS A 321 11.92 15.89 5.04
N PHE A 322 11.68 14.85 4.23
CA PHE A 322 10.73 13.78 4.56
C PHE A 322 11.41 12.50 5.06
N ASN A 323 12.73 12.50 5.28
CA ASN A 323 13.51 11.31 5.64
C ASN A 323 13.21 10.10 4.73
N ILE A 324 13.07 10.34 3.43
CA ILE A 324 12.83 9.28 2.44
C ILE A 324 14.12 8.97 1.68
N ASP A 325 14.28 7.72 1.28
CA ASP A 325 15.34 7.28 0.38
C ASP A 325 14.90 7.50 -1.07
N GLU A 326 15.43 8.52 -1.73
CA GLU A 326 15.03 8.89 -3.08
C GLU A 326 15.34 7.83 -4.16
N ARG A 327 16.12 6.80 -3.80
CA ARG A 327 16.45 5.65 -4.67
C ARG A 327 15.32 4.62 -4.71
N TYR A 328 14.50 4.54 -3.66
CA TYR A 328 13.49 3.50 -3.46
C TYR A 328 12.09 4.11 -3.36
N ILE A 329 11.51 4.42 -4.52
CA ILE A 329 10.14 4.96 -4.63
C ILE A 329 9.28 4.00 -5.44
N GLY A 330 8.32 3.34 -4.79
CA GLY A 330 7.29 2.55 -5.45
C GLY A 330 6.09 3.42 -5.83
N ALA A 331 5.36 3.02 -6.88
CA ALA A 331 4.13 3.69 -7.26
C ALA A 331 2.95 2.72 -7.42
N MET A 332 1.79 3.15 -6.94
CA MET A 332 0.52 2.44 -7.08
C MET A 332 -0.49 3.33 -7.78
N GLY A 333 -1.30 2.74 -8.66
CA GLY A 333 -2.36 3.41 -9.38
C GLY A 333 -3.53 2.48 -9.58
N HIS A 334 -4.71 2.92 -9.14
CA HIS A 334 -5.96 2.20 -9.36
C HIS A 334 -6.95 3.09 -10.11
N SER A 335 -7.75 2.49 -11.01
CA SER A 335 -8.69 3.22 -11.86
C SER A 335 -7.94 4.26 -12.69
N LYS A 336 -8.39 5.52 -12.69
CA LYS A 336 -7.72 6.63 -13.38
C LYS A 336 -6.26 6.82 -12.95
N GLY A 337 -5.93 6.48 -11.70
CA GLY A 337 -4.57 6.57 -11.16
C GLY A 337 -3.60 5.58 -11.82
N GLU A 338 -4.11 4.50 -12.44
CA GLU A 338 -3.26 3.53 -13.16
C GLU A 338 -2.43 4.20 -14.26
N TYR A 339 -2.96 5.26 -14.88
CA TYR A 339 -2.25 5.97 -15.95
C TYR A 339 -0.91 6.49 -15.44
N ALA A 340 -0.86 7.02 -14.21
CA ALA A 340 0.37 7.52 -13.64
C ALA A 340 1.43 6.42 -13.57
N VAL A 341 1.06 5.24 -13.07
CA VAL A 341 1.99 4.12 -12.95
C VAL A 341 2.37 3.56 -14.31
N ALA A 342 1.41 3.33 -15.21
CA ALA A 342 1.69 2.86 -16.56
C ALA A 342 2.66 3.78 -17.32
N ARG A 343 2.59 5.10 -17.09
CA ARG A 343 3.54 6.06 -17.68
C ARG A 343 4.88 6.07 -16.97
N LEU A 344 4.91 5.92 -15.65
CA LEU A 344 6.14 6.01 -14.85
C LEU A 344 6.94 4.70 -14.81
N SER A 345 6.32 3.56 -15.14
CA SER A 345 6.95 2.25 -15.14
C SER A 345 8.12 2.14 -16.10
N ASP A 346 8.06 2.78 -17.27
CA ASP A 346 9.23 2.91 -18.14
C ASP A 346 10.21 3.92 -17.53
N PRO A 347 11.46 3.55 -17.17
CA PRO A 347 12.44 4.48 -16.63
C PRO A 347 12.85 5.61 -17.60
N ASP A 348 12.55 5.48 -18.90
CA ASP A 348 12.82 6.45 -19.95
C ASP A 348 11.57 7.24 -20.39
N HIS A 349 10.51 7.18 -19.58
CA HIS A 349 9.24 7.89 -19.80
C HIS A 349 9.35 9.38 -20.13
N ILE A 350 10.43 10.04 -19.70
CA ILE A 350 10.69 11.47 -20.00
C ILE A 350 10.75 11.77 -21.50
N ASN A 351 11.05 10.77 -22.33
CA ASN A 351 11.17 10.91 -23.78
C ASN A 351 9.85 10.62 -24.52
N GLN A 352 8.80 10.18 -23.83
CA GLN A 352 7.57 9.69 -24.46
C GLN A 352 6.52 10.78 -24.76
N GLY A 353 6.74 12.03 -24.32
CA GLY A 353 5.79 13.14 -24.51
C GLY A 353 4.43 12.93 -23.83
N GLU A 354 3.48 13.84 -24.04
CA GLU A 354 2.09 13.65 -23.57
C GLU A 354 1.29 12.77 -24.54
N GLN A 355 0.22 12.13 -24.06
CA GLN A 355 -0.59 11.26 -24.92
C GLN A 355 -1.27 12.01 -26.08
N ARG A 356 -1.64 13.27 -25.85
CA ARG A 356 -2.30 14.15 -26.82
C ARG A 356 -1.73 15.56 -26.74
N LYS A 357 -1.71 16.21 -27.89
CA LYS A 357 -1.50 17.66 -28.01
C LYS A 357 -2.85 18.38 -28.01
N ILE A 358 -2.86 19.66 -27.66
CA ILE A 358 -4.03 20.52 -27.80
C ILE A 358 -3.93 21.21 -29.16
N GLU A 359 -4.88 20.92 -30.06
CA GLU A 359 -4.86 21.45 -31.42
C GLU A 359 -4.94 22.97 -31.42
N GLY A 360 -4.15 23.62 -32.29
CA GLY A 360 -4.09 25.08 -32.40
C GLY A 360 -3.16 25.77 -31.42
N PHE A 361 -2.50 25.04 -30.51
CA PHE A 361 -1.54 25.58 -29.56
C PHE A 361 -0.11 25.06 -29.80
N PRO A 362 0.93 25.86 -29.48
CA PRO A 362 2.31 25.42 -29.60
C PRO A 362 2.64 24.28 -28.62
N GLU A 363 3.64 23.46 -28.93
CA GLU A 363 4.12 22.44 -28.00
C GLU A 363 4.75 23.04 -26.74
N GLY A 364 4.83 22.24 -25.67
CA GLY A 364 5.38 22.66 -24.39
C GLY A 364 4.38 23.37 -23.48
N SER A 365 4.89 24.13 -22.52
CA SER A 365 4.15 24.81 -21.46
C SER A 365 4.56 26.29 -21.36
N PRO A 366 3.71 27.16 -20.78
CA PRO A 366 4.05 28.58 -20.56
C PRO A 366 5.30 28.78 -19.70
N GLU A 367 5.45 27.97 -18.65
CA GLU A 367 6.63 27.95 -17.79
C GLU A 367 7.28 26.54 -17.79
N PRO A 368 8.60 26.44 -17.54
CA PRO A 368 9.27 25.14 -17.40
C PRO A 368 8.60 24.26 -16.34
N GLN A 369 8.66 22.94 -16.52
CA GLN A 369 8.19 22.01 -15.49
C GLN A 369 8.96 22.23 -14.18
N PRO A 370 8.30 22.10 -13.01
CA PRO A 370 8.97 22.30 -11.73
C PRO A 370 9.91 21.12 -11.40
N PHE A 371 10.88 21.38 -10.51
CA PHE A 371 11.84 20.38 -10.00
C PHE A 371 12.67 19.68 -11.09
N GLN A 372 12.92 20.37 -12.21
CA GLN A 372 13.90 19.92 -13.21
C GLN A 372 15.26 19.69 -12.55
N GLY A 373 15.94 18.62 -12.95
CA GLY A 373 17.22 18.16 -12.36
C GLY A 373 17.08 16.97 -11.42
N TYR A 374 15.87 16.68 -10.92
CA TYR A 374 15.60 15.45 -10.18
C TYR A 374 15.02 14.37 -11.10
N SER A 375 15.34 13.11 -10.80
CA SER A 375 14.78 11.97 -11.53
C SER A 375 13.29 11.78 -11.18
N SER A 376 12.48 11.37 -12.14
CA SER A 376 11.09 10.93 -11.95
C SER A 376 10.93 9.41 -11.99
N ARG A 377 12.05 8.65 -11.97
CA ARG A 377 12.03 7.17 -11.99
C ARG A 377 11.50 6.61 -10.68
N ILE A 378 10.60 5.64 -10.81
CA ILE A 378 10.13 4.76 -9.74
C ILE A 378 10.93 3.45 -9.78
N THR A 379 10.79 2.62 -8.74
CA THR A 379 11.54 1.35 -8.58
C THR A 379 10.64 0.13 -8.78
N VAL A 380 9.35 0.26 -8.48
CA VAL A 380 8.35 -0.83 -8.57
C VAL A 380 6.97 -0.24 -8.81
N GLY A 381 6.13 -0.92 -9.59
CA GLY A 381 4.80 -0.47 -9.97
C GLY A 381 3.67 -1.40 -9.52
N TYR A 382 2.51 -0.82 -9.22
CA TYR A 382 1.22 -1.50 -9.18
C TYR A 382 0.22 -0.74 -10.06
N GLN A 383 -0.39 -1.43 -11.03
CA GLN A 383 -1.41 -0.87 -11.90
C GLN A 383 -2.68 -1.73 -11.93
N SER A 384 -3.83 -1.07 -11.84
CA SER A 384 -5.15 -1.69 -11.99
C SER A 384 -6.15 -0.68 -12.51
N PRO A 385 -7.01 -0.99 -13.50
CA PRO A 385 -7.27 -2.31 -14.08
C PRO A 385 -6.29 -2.75 -15.19
N ALA A 386 -5.12 -2.13 -15.31
CA ALA A 386 -4.07 -2.33 -16.32
C ALA A 386 -4.60 -2.16 -17.76
N SER A 387 -4.97 -0.94 -18.12
CA SER A 387 -5.61 -0.63 -19.41
C SER A 387 -4.68 -0.14 -20.53
N TRP A 388 -3.37 -0.08 -20.32
CA TRP A 388 -2.46 0.74 -21.14
C TRP A 388 -1.31 -0.06 -21.80
N PRO A 389 -1.61 -1.03 -22.69
CA PRO A 389 -0.58 -1.88 -23.31
C PRO A 389 0.43 -1.08 -24.13
N GLN A 390 0.03 0.07 -24.68
CA GLN A 390 0.93 0.91 -25.47
C GLN A 390 2.04 1.61 -24.65
N TYR A 391 1.98 1.56 -23.32
CA TYR A 391 3.02 2.12 -22.46
C TYR A 391 3.93 1.07 -21.84
N VAL A 392 3.67 -0.22 -22.09
CA VAL A 392 4.55 -1.30 -21.64
C VAL A 392 5.81 -1.29 -22.51
N SER A 393 6.97 -1.11 -21.88
CA SER A 393 8.27 -1.03 -22.52
C SER A 393 9.21 -2.17 -22.08
N GLU A 394 10.28 -2.41 -22.84
CA GLU A 394 11.31 -3.43 -22.53
C GLU A 394 12.04 -3.17 -21.21
N ASN A 395 11.99 -1.94 -20.71
CA ASN A 395 12.71 -1.51 -19.51
C ASN A 395 11.79 -1.26 -18.31
N ASP A 396 10.50 -1.62 -18.42
CA ASP A 396 9.54 -1.40 -17.35
C ASP A 396 10.05 -1.98 -16.03
N VAL A 397 9.89 -1.19 -14.96
CA VAL A 397 10.18 -1.66 -13.61
C VAL A 397 9.34 -2.88 -13.24
N PRO A 398 9.77 -3.70 -12.26
CA PRO A 398 8.97 -4.79 -11.73
C PRO A 398 7.55 -4.31 -11.39
N THR A 399 6.53 -4.96 -11.96
CA THR A 399 5.16 -4.43 -11.92
C THR A 399 4.12 -5.51 -11.57
N ILE A 400 3.22 -5.18 -10.65
CA ILE A 400 1.96 -5.92 -10.47
C ILE A 400 0.91 -5.31 -11.38
N ALA A 401 0.36 -6.10 -12.30
CA ALA A 401 -0.82 -5.77 -13.09
C ALA A 401 -2.02 -6.55 -12.52
N ALA A 402 -3.09 -5.85 -12.14
CA ALA A 402 -4.25 -6.46 -11.51
C ALA A 402 -5.57 -6.01 -12.13
N HIS A 403 -6.53 -6.94 -12.24
CA HIS A 403 -7.87 -6.68 -12.79
C HIS A 403 -8.92 -7.47 -12.03
N GLY A 404 -10.02 -6.82 -11.64
CA GLY A 404 -11.16 -7.50 -11.02
C GLY A 404 -12.03 -8.19 -12.05
N GLY A 405 -12.34 -9.47 -11.88
CA GLY A 405 -13.14 -10.22 -12.85
C GLY A 405 -14.58 -9.74 -12.99
N LYS A 406 -15.08 -8.94 -12.04
CA LYS A 406 -16.38 -8.25 -12.11
C LYS A 406 -16.24 -6.78 -12.50
N ASP A 407 -15.04 -6.31 -12.82
CA ASP A 407 -14.78 -4.93 -13.21
C ASP A 407 -15.19 -4.69 -14.67
N GLY A 408 -16.00 -3.66 -14.90
CA GLY A 408 -16.38 -3.21 -16.25
C GLY A 408 -15.31 -2.33 -16.92
N PHE A 409 -14.32 -1.87 -16.15
CA PHE A 409 -13.13 -1.14 -16.62
C PHE A 409 -12.00 -2.14 -16.92
N GLY A 410 -11.00 -1.78 -17.74
CA GLY A 410 -9.85 -2.68 -18.01
C GLY A 410 -10.01 -3.68 -19.17
N ARG A 411 -10.72 -3.31 -20.23
CA ARG A 411 -10.92 -4.17 -21.43
C ARG A 411 -9.63 -4.62 -22.13
N LYS A 412 -8.48 -4.07 -21.73
CA LYS A 412 -7.15 -4.31 -22.30
C LYS A 412 -6.19 -5.02 -21.34
N TYR A 413 -6.68 -5.54 -20.21
CA TYR A 413 -5.85 -6.23 -19.22
C TYR A 413 -5.03 -7.36 -19.85
N SER A 414 -5.68 -8.20 -20.68
CA SER A 414 -4.98 -9.28 -21.38
C SER A 414 -3.92 -8.74 -22.34
N GLU A 415 -4.18 -7.64 -23.07
CA GLU A 415 -3.20 -7.02 -23.95
C GLU A 415 -1.97 -6.51 -23.18
N VAL A 416 -2.14 -5.94 -21.98
CA VAL A 416 -1.02 -5.53 -21.11
C VAL A 416 -0.21 -6.75 -20.69
N PHE A 417 -0.90 -7.79 -20.22
CA PHE A 417 -0.26 -9.02 -19.77
C PHE A 417 0.50 -9.73 -20.90
N ASP A 418 -0.14 -9.92 -22.05
CA ASP A 418 0.46 -10.53 -23.23
C ASP A 418 1.72 -9.76 -23.64
N ARG A 419 1.64 -8.43 -23.64
CA ARG A 419 2.80 -7.58 -23.94
C ARG A 419 3.93 -7.72 -22.91
N MET A 420 3.61 -7.86 -21.63
CA MET A 420 4.62 -8.09 -20.58
C MET A 420 5.29 -9.46 -20.71
N GLU A 421 4.55 -10.50 -21.06
CA GLU A 421 5.09 -11.84 -21.32
C GLU A 421 5.95 -11.87 -22.60
N GLU A 422 5.51 -11.22 -23.68
CA GLU A 422 6.28 -11.07 -24.93
C GLU A 422 7.66 -10.46 -24.70
N LEU A 423 7.73 -9.49 -23.78
CA LEU A 423 8.95 -8.75 -23.45
C LEU A 423 9.76 -9.39 -22.31
N ASP A 424 9.35 -10.57 -21.82
CA ASP A 424 9.96 -11.27 -20.67
C ASP A 424 10.10 -10.37 -19.42
N LEU A 425 9.16 -9.44 -19.19
CA LEU A 425 9.25 -8.48 -18.08
C LEU A 425 9.00 -9.12 -16.73
N ASN A 426 9.65 -8.61 -15.69
CA ASN A 426 9.37 -8.96 -14.31
C ASN A 426 7.99 -8.43 -13.90
N HIS A 427 6.98 -9.30 -13.87
CA HIS A 427 5.63 -8.91 -13.53
C HIS A 427 4.84 -9.98 -12.80
N VAL A 428 3.90 -9.54 -11.96
CA VAL A 428 2.84 -10.39 -11.40
C VAL A 428 1.51 -9.99 -12.04
N SER A 429 0.78 -10.99 -12.52
CA SER A 429 -0.58 -10.84 -13.08
C SER A 429 -1.58 -11.34 -12.05
N LEU A 430 -2.53 -10.48 -11.64
CA LEU A 430 -3.59 -10.80 -10.69
C LEU A 430 -4.96 -10.57 -11.32
N TYR A 431 -5.54 -11.62 -11.89
CA TYR A 431 -6.95 -11.63 -12.27
C TYR A 431 -7.81 -12.04 -11.08
N MET A 432 -8.47 -11.08 -10.45
CA MET A 432 -9.18 -11.23 -9.19
C MET A 432 -10.66 -11.52 -9.45
N LYS A 433 -10.96 -12.76 -9.82
CA LYS A 433 -12.25 -13.21 -10.38
C LYS A 433 -13.48 -12.72 -9.60
N GLU A 434 -13.41 -12.71 -8.28
CA GLU A 434 -14.52 -12.38 -7.39
C GLU A 434 -14.64 -10.89 -7.05
N LEU A 435 -13.58 -10.11 -7.31
CA LEU A 435 -13.54 -8.68 -7.03
C LEU A 435 -14.04 -7.86 -8.23
N GLY A 436 -14.63 -6.70 -7.91
CA GLY A 436 -14.99 -5.68 -8.90
C GLY A 436 -13.86 -4.67 -9.09
N HIS A 437 -14.22 -3.39 -9.15
CA HIS A 437 -13.28 -2.29 -9.31
C HIS A 437 -12.56 -1.94 -7.99
N GLU A 438 -11.69 -2.84 -7.51
CA GLU A 438 -11.00 -2.73 -6.22
C GLU A 438 -9.51 -3.08 -6.29
N PHE A 439 -8.78 -2.75 -5.21
CA PHE A 439 -7.41 -3.24 -4.98
C PHE A 439 -7.42 -4.74 -4.59
N PRO A 440 -6.29 -5.44 -4.72
CA PRO A 440 -6.15 -6.83 -4.29
C PRO A 440 -6.29 -6.97 -2.79
N TYR A 441 -7.19 -7.86 -2.39
CA TYR A 441 -7.28 -8.34 -1.02
C TYR A 441 -7.89 -9.74 -0.99
N GLY A 442 -7.87 -10.32 0.20
CA GLY A 442 -8.45 -11.63 0.46
C GLY A 442 -7.63 -12.77 -0.14
N ILE A 443 -8.12 -13.98 0.13
CA ILE A 443 -7.54 -15.21 -0.40
C ILE A 443 -8.05 -15.42 -1.83
N ASP A 444 -7.12 -15.65 -2.75
CA ASP A 444 -7.43 -16.16 -4.08
C ASP A 444 -7.55 -17.68 -3.99
N ASP A 445 -8.77 -18.21 -4.06
CA ASP A 445 -9.00 -19.66 -3.99
C ASP A 445 -8.42 -20.41 -5.20
N GLU A 446 -8.25 -19.74 -6.35
CA GLU A 446 -7.71 -20.35 -7.56
C GLU A 446 -6.18 -20.42 -7.54
N LEU A 447 -5.54 -19.37 -7.03
CA LEU A 447 -4.09 -19.26 -6.91
C LEU A 447 -3.54 -19.72 -5.54
N GLY A 448 -4.40 -19.91 -4.54
CA GLY A 448 -4.04 -20.33 -3.19
C GLY A 448 -3.18 -19.32 -2.43
N ILE A 449 -3.37 -18.01 -2.68
CA ILE A 449 -2.53 -16.94 -2.12
C ILE A 449 -3.36 -15.88 -1.41
N ASP A 450 -2.76 -15.22 -0.42
CA ASP A 450 -3.26 -13.95 0.09
C ASP A 450 -2.78 -12.81 -0.82
N ARG A 451 -3.70 -12.20 -1.56
CA ARG A 451 -3.35 -11.15 -2.53
C ARG A 451 -2.85 -9.87 -1.85
N TYR A 452 -3.34 -9.56 -0.65
CA TYR A 452 -2.93 -8.38 0.10
C TYR A 452 -1.47 -8.53 0.56
N ARG A 453 -1.16 -9.69 1.15
CA ARG A 453 0.22 -10.04 1.53
C ARG A 453 1.15 -10.08 0.32
N LEU A 454 0.71 -10.63 -0.82
CA LEU A 454 1.51 -10.69 -2.04
C LEU A 454 1.98 -9.29 -2.48
N VAL A 455 1.10 -8.28 -2.50
CA VAL A 455 1.48 -6.92 -2.92
C VAL A 455 2.57 -6.36 -2.01
N HIS A 456 2.39 -6.52 -0.70
CA HIS A 456 3.31 -6.07 0.32
C HIS A 456 4.67 -6.76 0.23
N ASP A 457 4.68 -8.08 0.09
CA ASP A 457 5.89 -8.88 -0.08
C ASP A 457 6.62 -8.54 -1.38
N PHE A 458 5.89 -8.30 -2.48
CA PHE A 458 6.48 -7.88 -3.75
C PHE A 458 7.19 -6.52 -3.60
N PHE A 459 6.51 -5.51 -3.05
CA PHE A 459 7.08 -4.17 -2.87
C PHE A 459 8.31 -4.18 -1.96
N ASP A 460 8.28 -4.94 -0.86
CA ASP A 460 9.42 -5.10 0.05
C ASP A 460 10.69 -5.52 -0.67
N ARG A 461 10.60 -6.47 -1.60
CA ARG A 461 11.79 -7.00 -2.27
C ARG A 461 12.46 -6.02 -3.21
N TYR A 462 11.74 -5.01 -3.68
CA TYR A 462 12.29 -3.97 -4.56
C TYR A 462 12.54 -2.63 -3.86
N LEU A 463 11.94 -2.39 -2.70
CA LEU A 463 12.07 -1.12 -1.98
C LEU A 463 12.92 -1.19 -0.71
N ARG A 464 12.99 -2.36 -0.06
CA ARG A 464 13.79 -2.58 1.17
C ARG A 464 15.09 -3.33 0.85
N VAL A 465 15.73 -2.97 -0.26
CA VAL A 465 16.90 -3.68 -0.80
C VAL A 465 18.07 -3.66 0.20
N GLU A 466 18.29 -2.54 0.89
CA GLU A 466 19.37 -2.36 1.86
C GLU A 466 19.22 -3.28 3.10
N GLU A 467 18.00 -3.72 3.39
CA GLU A 467 17.71 -4.66 4.49
C GLU A 467 18.03 -6.11 4.13
N LYS A 468 18.37 -6.37 2.86
CA LYS A 468 18.74 -7.70 2.35
C LYS A 468 17.69 -8.77 2.68
N LEU A 469 16.42 -8.44 2.51
CA LEU A 469 15.32 -9.36 2.79
C LEU A 469 15.49 -10.68 2.00
N PRO A 470 15.26 -11.85 2.62
CA PRO A 470 15.26 -13.14 1.95
C PRO A 470 14.28 -13.16 0.77
N PRO A 471 14.59 -13.79 -0.39
CA PRO A 471 13.60 -13.97 -1.44
C PRO A 471 12.34 -14.66 -0.90
N VAL A 472 11.21 -14.39 -1.53
CA VAL A 472 9.90 -14.97 -1.17
C VAL A 472 9.32 -15.72 -2.35
N VAL A 473 8.65 -16.84 -2.08
CA VAL A 473 7.81 -17.53 -3.07
C VAL A 473 6.45 -16.84 -3.06
N LEU A 474 6.13 -16.09 -4.12
CA LEU A 474 4.87 -15.37 -4.25
C LEU A 474 3.72 -16.31 -4.64
N MET A 475 3.98 -17.24 -5.56
CA MET A 475 2.97 -18.16 -6.11
C MET A 475 3.61 -19.51 -6.47
N VAL A 476 2.84 -20.57 -6.28
CA VAL A 476 3.13 -21.91 -6.80
C VAL A 476 1.91 -22.39 -7.57
N SER A 477 2.12 -22.87 -8.79
CA SER A 477 1.09 -23.48 -9.63
C SER A 477 1.49 -24.93 -9.93
N PRO A 478 0.61 -25.92 -9.74
CA PRO A 478 -0.69 -25.82 -9.07
C PRO A 478 -0.57 -25.36 -7.60
N PRO A 479 -1.60 -24.71 -7.03
CA PRO A 479 -1.56 -24.24 -5.65
C PRO A 479 -1.55 -25.41 -4.67
N HIS A 480 -1.13 -25.15 -3.43
CA HIS A 480 -1.03 -26.16 -2.39
C HIS A 480 -2.40 -26.84 -2.15
N GLN A 481 -2.37 -28.17 -2.06
CA GLN A 481 -3.53 -29.06 -1.93
C GLN A 481 -4.50 -29.06 -3.12
N LYS A 482 -4.08 -28.58 -4.30
CA LYS A 482 -4.92 -28.70 -5.51
C LYS A 482 -5.12 -30.17 -5.87
N GLU A 483 -6.38 -30.57 -5.98
CA GLU A 483 -6.80 -31.88 -6.45
C GLU A 483 -7.27 -31.80 -7.91
N ASN A 484 -7.34 -32.96 -8.58
CA ASN A 484 -7.80 -33.09 -9.97
C ASN A 484 -7.01 -32.24 -10.98
N VAL A 485 -5.71 -32.04 -10.73
CA VAL A 485 -4.78 -31.37 -11.64
C VAL A 485 -4.63 -32.17 -12.92
N SER A 486 -4.64 -31.51 -14.07
CA SER A 486 -4.44 -32.19 -15.35
C SER A 486 -2.99 -32.70 -15.45
N SER A 487 -2.78 -33.89 -16.02
CA SER A 487 -1.43 -34.41 -16.27
C SER A 487 -0.64 -33.59 -17.30
N ALA A 488 -1.31 -32.68 -18.02
CA ALA A 488 -0.70 -31.70 -18.93
C ALA A 488 -0.52 -30.30 -18.30
N GLU A 489 -0.97 -30.09 -17.06
CA GLU A 489 -0.84 -28.80 -16.39
C GLU A 489 0.63 -28.49 -16.06
N SER A 490 1.05 -27.26 -16.34
CA SER A 490 2.42 -26.81 -16.07
C SER A 490 2.63 -26.58 -14.58
N VAL A 491 3.75 -27.06 -14.05
CA VAL A 491 4.19 -26.67 -12.70
C VAL A 491 5.05 -25.42 -12.81
N SER A 492 4.75 -24.37 -12.04
CA SER A 492 5.59 -23.17 -12.00
C SER A 492 5.67 -22.54 -10.60
N ILE A 493 6.76 -21.82 -10.37
CA ILE A 493 7.03 -21.10 -9.12
C ILE A 493 7.39 -19.66 -9.48
N HIS A 494 6.83 -18.72 -8.75
CA HIS A 494 7.09 -17.30 -8.91
C HIS A 494 7.71 -16.73 -7.64
N PHE A 495 8.83 -16.03 -7.80
CA PHE A 495 9.62 -15.44 -6.72
C PHE A 495 9.61 -13.92 -6.77
N ALA A 496 9.97 -13.28 -5.66
CA ALA A 496 10.55 -11.95 -5.66
C ALA A 496 11.73 -11.88 -4.67
N PRO A 497 12.81 -11.13 -4.97
CA PRO A 497 13.09 -10.48 -6.25
C PRO A 497 13.64 -11.51 -7.27
N GLU A 498 14.38 -11.07 -8.29
CA GLU A 498 15.07 -11.90 -9.27
C GLU A 498 16.02 -12.92 -8.59
N MET A 499 15.94 -14.17 -9.05
CA MET A 499 16.68 -15.28 -8.47
C MET A 499 18.00 -15.57 -9.18
N ASP A 500 18.99 -16.08 -8.42
CA ASP A 500 20.15 -16.75 -9.02
C ASP A 500 19.67 -18.04 -9.70
N GLU A 501 19.68 -18.02 -11.03
CA GLU A 501 19.10 -19.09 -11.87
C GLU A 501 19.63 -20.47 -11.47
N LYS A 502 20.96 -20.60 -11.28
CA LYS A 502 21.60 -21.89 -10.95
C LYS A 502 21.14 -22.43 -9.60
N SER A 503 20.96 -21.57 -8.60
CA SER A 503 20.45 -21.99 -7.29
C SER A 503 19.08 -22.68 -7.38
N VAL A 504 18.27 -22.32 -8.38
CA VAL A 504 16.97 -22.93 -8.64
C VAL A 504 17.09 -24.15 -9.56
N THR A 505 17.83 -24.04 -10.66
CA THR A 505 17.81 -25.02 -11.78
C THR A 505 18.75 -26.23 -11.59
N ASP A 506 19.74 -26.17 -10.71
CA ASP A 506 20.73 -27.26 -10.48
C ASP A 506 20.15 -28.52 -9.79
N GLY A 507 18.82 -28.57 -9.57
CA GLY A 507 18.12 -29.72 -9.00
C GLY A 507 18.33 -29.94 -7.49
N LYS A 508 19.05 -29.02 -6.83
CA LYS A 508 19.25 -29.01 -5.37
C LYS A 508 18.29 -28.06 -4.66
N GLY A 509 18.11 -26.85 -5.22
CA GLY A 509 17.29 -25.80 -4.64
C GLY A 509 15.80 -26.10 -4.72
N VAL A 510 15.32 -26.54 -5.89
CA VAL A 510 13.91 -26.88 -6.11
C VAL A 510 13.75 -28.30 -6.63
N LYS A 511 12.85 -29.07 -6.02
CA LYS A 511 12.58 -30.47 -6.37
C LYS A 511 11.08 -30.75 -6.45
N ILE A 512 10.70 -31.64 -7.36
CA ILE A 512 9.38 -32.28 -7.35
C ILE A 512 9.58 -33.72 -6.88
N ILE A 513 8.76 -34.18 -5.94
CA ILE A 513 8.84 -35.51 -5.32
C ILE A 513 7.52 -36.22 -5.55
N ARG A 514 7.58 -37.44 -6.09
CA ARG A 514 6.42 -38.34 -6.18
C ARG A 514 6.17 -38.95 -4.80
N MET A 515 4.97 -38.78 -4.26
CA MET A 515 4.70 -39.14 -2.86
C MET A 515 4.60 -40.66 -2.64
N SER A 516 4.09 -41.43 -3.61
CA SER A 516 3.94 -42.89 -3.44
C SER A 516 5.23 -43.65 -3.20
N ASN A 517 6.38 -43.13 -3.65
CA ASN A 517 7.69 -43.77 -3.47
C ASN A 517 8.76 -42.83 -2.92
N ASN A 518 8.39 -41.58 -2.60
CA ASN A 518 9.27 -40.53 -2.11
C ASN A 518 10.53 -40.29 -2.99
N LYS A 519 10.43 -40.54 -4.30
CA LYS A 519 11.55 -40.32 -5.25
C LYS A 519 11.38 -38.99 -5.99
N PRO A 520 12.49 -38.29 -6.33
CA PRO A 520 12.45 -37.12 -7.19
C PRO A 520 11.82 -37.44 -8.55
N PHE A 521 10.89 -36.61 -8.97
CA PHE A 521 10.31 -36.61 -10.31
C PHE A 521 11.22 -35.81 -11.24
N LYS A 522 11.67 -36.44 -12.34
CA LYS A 522 12.74 -35.90 -13.19
C LYS A 522 12.21 -34.91 -14.21
N GLY A 523 12.97 -33.85 -14.42
CA GLY A 523 12.70 -32.80 -15.42
C GLY A 523 13.77 -31.71 -15.35
N SER A 524 13.50 -30.59 -16.00
CA SER A 524 14.31 -29.36 -15.97
C SER A 524 13.44 -28.16 -15.61
N TRP A 525 14.06 -27.05 -15.19
CA TRP A 525 13.37 -25.79 -14.95
C TRP A 525 13.78 -24.78 -16.01
N GLU A 526 12.80 -24.14 -16.63
CA GLU A 526 12.99 -23.02 -17.56
C GLU A 526 12.64 -21.71 -16.86
N ARG A 527 13.48 -20.70 -17.03
CA ARG A 527 13.25 -19.37 -16.45
C ARG A 527 12.49 -18.46 -17.41
N SER A 528 11.70 -17.56 -16.84
CA SER A 528 11.11 -16.41 -17.53
C SER A 528 10.91 -15.25 -16.54
N ARG A 529 10.41 -14.13 -17.06
CA ARG A 529 10.14 -12.88 -16.33
C ARG A 529 11.38 -12.38 -15.61
N GLN A 530 12.51 -12.28 -16.32
CA GLN A 530 13.80 -11.85 -15.76
C GLN A 530 14.24 -12.68 -14.53
N SER A 531 14.09 -14.01 -14.58
CA SER A 531 14.47 -14.94 -13.49
C SER A 531 13.64 -14.81 -12.21
N THR A 532 12.38 -14.35 -12.33
CA THR A 532 11.41 -14.43 -11.22
C THR A 532 10.45 -15.60 -11.35
N ARG A 533 10.20 -16.10 -12.57
CA ARG A 533 9.35 -17.27 -12.82
C ARG A 533 10.17 -18.46 -13.29
N PHE A 534 9.89 -19.62 -12.74
CA PHE A 534 10.47 -20.89 -13.15
C PHE A 534 9.36 -21.89 -13.46
N THR A 535 9.38 -22.47 -14.66
CA THR A 535 8.41 -23.47 -15.12
C THR A 535 9.12 -24.82 -15.27
N PHE A 536 8.55 -25.86 -14.67
CA PHE A 536 9.09 -27.21 -14.73
C PHE A 536 8.69 -27.90 -16.03
N ILE A 537 9.67 -28.40 -16.76
CA ILE A 537 9.51 -29.23 -17.94
C ILE A 537 9.75 -30.68 -17.54
N PRO A 538 8.70 -31.48 -17.35
CA PRO A 538 8.84 -32.85 -16.90
C PRO A 538 9.41 -33.73 -18.01
N ARG A 539 10.28 -34.70 -17.64
CA ARG A 539 10.81 -35.67 -18.62
C ARG A 539 9.76 -36.72 -19.01
N ASP A 540 8.92 -37.09 -18.05
CA ASP A 540 7.85 -38.07 -18.19
C ASP A 540 6.51 -37.40 -17.84
N LYS A 541 5.39 -37.92 -18.33
CA LYS A 541 4.07 -37.41 -17.91
C LYS A 541 3.84 -37.67 -16.42
N PHE A 542 3.12 -36.75 -15.76
CA PHE A 542 2.64 -37.00 -14.41
C PHE A 542 1.70 -38.22 -14.41
N SER A 543 1.79 -39.05 -13.37
CA SER A 543 1.00 -40.29 -13.26
C SER A 543 -0.41 -40.00 -12.72
N ASP A 544 -1.42 -40.64 -13.31
CA ASP A 544 -2.81 -40.43 -12.93
C ASP A 544 -3.09 -40.83 -11.47
N GLY A 545 -3.87 -39.99 -10.77
CA GLY A 545 -4.23 -40.18 -9.37
C GLY A 545 -3.07 -40.05 -8.37
N GLU A 546 -1.84 -39.80 -8.84
CA GLU A 546 -0.65 -39.66 -8.00
C GLU A 546 -0.57 -38.28 -7.34
N LYS A 547 0.02 -38.25 -6.13
CA LYS A 547 0.33 -37.00 -5.43
C LYS A 547 1.79 -36.62 -5.63
N TYR A 548 2.01 -35.33 -5.84
CA TYR A 548 3.33 -34.75 -6.02
C TYR A 548 3.54 -33.62 -5.02
N LYS A 549 4.79 -33.48 -4.56
CA LYS A 549 5.23 -32.45 -3.63
C LYS A 549 6.33 -31.62 -4.27
N ILE A 550 6.14 -30.31 -4.34
CA ILE A 550 7.13 -29.32 -4.75
C ILE A 550 7.84 -28.82 -3.48
N VAL A 551 9.15 -28.90 -3.46
CA VAL A 551 9.99 -28.45 -2.33
C VAL A 551 10.95 -27.38 -2.83
N VAL A 552 10.80 -26.17 -2.31
CA VAL A 552 11.72 -25.05 -2.49
C VAL A 552 12.55 -24.92 -1.22
N SER A 553 13.78 -25.40 -1.27
CA SER A 553 14.68 -25.40 -0.11
C SER A 553 15.29 -24.03 0.16
N THR A 554 15.83 -23.84 1.37
CA THR A 554 16.62 -22.67 1.76
C THR A 554 17.94 -22.52 0.98
N GLY A 555 18.28 -23.48 0.11
CA GLY A 555 19.44 -23.41 -0.77
C GLY A 555 19.27 -22.48 -1.98
N VAL A 556 18.04 -22.07 -2.31
CA VAL A 556 17.82 -21.06 -3.36
C VAL A 556 18.18 -19.66 -2.83
N LYS A 557 18.66 -18.79 -3.72
CA LYS A 557 19.05 -17.42 -3.37
C LYS A 557 18.73 -16.42 -4.46
N ASN A 558 18.58 -15.16 -4.09
CA ASN A 558 18.42 -14.07 -5.05
C ASN A 558 19.76 -13.67 -5.70
N LEU A 559 19.71 -12.76 -6.69
CA LEU A 559 20.92 -12.24 -7.36
C LEU A 559 21.88 -11.50 -6.41
N ALA A 560 21.38 -10.96 -5.30
CA ALA A 560 22.18 -10.33 -4.25
C ALA A 560 22.87 -11.35 -3.33
N GLY A 561 22.61 -12.65 -3.49
CA GLY A 561 23.20 -13.72 -2.70
C GLY A 561 22.48 -14.01 -1.38
N THR A 562 21.32 -13.40 -1.12
CA THR A 562 20.50 -13.70 0.06
C THR A 562 19.71 -14.98 -0.17
N TYR A 563 19.80 -15.91 0.78
CA TYR A 563 19.12 -17.21 0.74
C TYR A 563 17.66 -17.11 1.19
N LEU A 564 16.82 -18.01 0.68
CA LEU A 564 15.45 -18.19 1.16
C LEU A 564 15.46 -18.58 2.64
N ASP A 565 14.65 -17.88 3.44
CA ASP A 565 14.62 -18.01 4.90
C ASP A 565 14.11 -19.38 5.37
N LYS A 566 13.00 -19.83 4.78
CA LYS A 566 12.33 -21.08 5.14
C LYS A 566 11.98 -21.91 3.93
N GLU A 567 12.06 -23.22 4.08
CA GLU A 567 11.60 -24.16 3.05
C GLU A 567 10.11 -23.95 2.78
N VAL A 568 9.74 -23.93 1.49
CA VAL A 568 8.35 -23.87 1.05
C VAL A 568 7.99 -25.21 0.43
N VAL A 569 6.90 -25.80 0.91
CA VAL A 569 6.36 -27.07 0.44
C VAL A 569 4.97 -26.84 -0.12
N SER A 570 4.77 -27.23 -1.38
CA SER A 570 3.44 -27.27 -2.02
C SER A 570 3.13 -28.69 -2.46
N GLU A 571 1.86 -29.08 -2.42
CA GLU A 571 1.41 -30.43 -2.75
C GLU A 571 0.25 -30.34 -3.72
N PHE A 572 0.17 -31.27 -4.67
CA PHE A 572 -0.96 -31.35 -5.59
C PHE A 572 -1.19 -32.78 -6.05
N LYS A 573 -2.36 -33.07 -6.60
CA LYS A 573 -2.75 -34.40 -7.06
C LYS A 573 -3.32 -34.38 -8.47
N ILE A 574 -2.81 -35.29 -9.29
CA ILE A 574 -3.28 -35.50 -10.65
C ILE A 574 -4.65 -36.17 -10.66
N SER A 575 -5.53 -35.75 -11.57
CA SER A 575 -6.81 -36.40 -11.81
C SER A 575 -6.65 -37.88 -12.13
N LYS A 576 -7.61 -38.71 -11.70
CA LYS A 576 -7.77 -40.06 -12.28
C LYS A 576 -8.57 -39.91 -13.56
N GLN A 577 -8.00 -40.29 -14.69
CA GLN A 577 -8.74 -40.39 -15.96
C GLN A 577 -9.57 -41.67 -16.01
#